data_AF-A0A7Y5DW53-F1
#
_entry.id   AF-A0A7Y5DW53-F1
#
_cell.length_a   1.000
_cell.length_b   1.000
_cell.length_c   1.000
_cell.angle_alpha   90.00
_cell.angle_beta   90.00
_cell.angle_gamma   90.00
#
_symmetry.space_group_name_H-M   'P 1'
#
loop_
_entity.id
_entity.type
_entity.pdbx_description
1 polymer ?
#
loop_
_entity_poly.entity_id
_entity_poly.type
_entity_poly.pdbx_seq_one_letter_code
_entity_poly.pdbx_strand_id
1 'polypeptide(L)'
;MHRENRPLRASALVAGLLVAIGAACSDSPSNAPGPTDAGVGRTEAGNPLCVDGKSAGYPAAKAQPELMETSPDLTFQGADGPIALHDYFEPCAARSRLLVVRVGAAWCGTCLWHLKHTADTKKSSVGERLQWLDLQLANRDNEPATVADLPAYRALIDAPEAVAVDPAFQLHSVDPVRGALPFIVLIDTRTMMVRNYLHDPDPQGLELRIGQELAILDGQKPPPYPVERRFDELFFQNQWDLLHDMTLPGAPPPDPTNAVADDPAAATLGKALFSDTRLSPSGRVSCASCHDPAKSFQDGVPQSTAGISTVDRNSPPIALAAHARWQFWDGRADTLWMQALGPLENDKEIAASRLFVVHAALRDHAAAFGAVFGAVPDLSDAARFPAAGKPGDPAWQGMQPADQKTVDGVFVNLGKAIAAYERTLRVKPTKFDAYVAGDLSALDAAQKFGLHAFFVNGCVQCHWGPRFTNDAFHPDGYPTGRQDGLADRGRIDGIGQLLGSELAQPHPGLVARPRDLGAFKTPTLRGLAASAPYGHGGTLATLQDVVRVYGTAGLPASDPRTTGVTEPWLPQFARSHADDMLPFLDVLTGGVTE
;
A
#
# COMPACT_ATOMS: atom_id res chain seq x y z
N MET A 1 1.82 25.58 57.09
CA MET A 1 3.19 25.94 57.51
C MET A 1 3.91 26.57 56.33
N HIS A 2 4.39 27.79 56.54
CA HIS A 2 5.03 28.69 55.55
C HIS A 2 6.40 28.22 55.05
N ARG A 3 6.68 28.48 53.75
CA ARG A 3 7.79 29.33 53.21
C ARG A 3 7.89 29.09 51.68
N GLU A 4 7.43 30.02 50.85
CA GLU A 4 8.16 31.18 50.25
C GLU A 4 9.17 30.77 49.15
N ASN A 5 8.88 30.99 47.85
CA ASN A 5 8.97 32.21 47.03
C ASN A 5 10.40 32.59 46.56
N ARG A 6 10.67 32.46 45.25
CA ARG A 6 10.91 33.62 44.34
C ARG A 6 11.13 33.22 42.86
N PRO A 7 10.60 34.01 41.90
CA PRO A 7 10.82 33.88 40.46
C PRO A 7 11.92 34.85 39.96
N LEU A 8 12.53 34.56 38.81
CA LEU A 8 13.45 35.46 38.12
C LEU A 8 12.70 36.30 37.08
N ARG A 9 12.92 37.61 37.18
CA ARG A 9 12.31 38.69 36.38
C ARG A 9 13.05 38.90 35.05
N ALA A 10 12.26 39.31 34.07
CA ALA A 10 12.69 40.02 32.88
C ALA A 10 13.35 41.38 33.21
N SER A 11 14.21 41.86 32.32
CA SER A 11 14.50 43.28 32.13
C SER A 11 14.35 43.61 30.65
N ALA A 12 13.68 44.73 30.41
CA ALA A 12 13.22 45.21 29.12
C ALA A 12 13.94 46.52 28.74
N LEU A 13 13.75 46.89 27.48
CA LEU A 13 13.93 48.21 26.84
C LEU A 13 15.34 48.68 26.51
N VAL A 14 15.61 48.81 25.21
CA VAL A 14 15.72 50.13 24.56
C VAL A 14 14.98 50.10 23.21
N ALA A 15 14.23 51.16 22.94
CA ALA A 15 13.34 51.40 21.81
C ALA A 15 13.98 52.33 20.76
N GLY A 16 13.38 52.34 19.55
CA GLY A 16 13.61 53.30 18.46
C GLY A 16 14.25 52.62 17.23
N LEU A 17 13.74 52.67 16.01
CA LEU A 17 12.98 53.74 15.33
C LEU A 17 12.17 53.15 14.15
N LEU A 18 11.06 53.79 13.83
CA LEU A 18 10.09 53.52 12.76
C LEU A 18 10.53 54.12 11.40
N VAL A 19 10.10 53.45 10.31
CA VAL A 19 9.67 53.99 8.99
C VAL A 19 10.76 54.48 8.00
N ALA A 20 10.88 53.81 6.85
CA ALA A 20 10.34 54.28 5.56
C ALA A 20 10.84 53.45 4.35
N ILE A 21 9.90 53.25 3.43
CA ILE A 21 10.01 52.70 2.07
C ILE A 21 10.83 53.64 1.17
N GLY A 22 11.60 53.11 0.22
CA GLY A 22 12.15 53.92 -0.87
C GLY A 22 13.18 53.23 -1.74
N ALA A 23 12.82 53.05 -3.01
CA ALA A 23 13.62 52.51 -4.11
C ALA A 23 15.04 53.09 -4.24
N ALA A 24 15.98 52.26 -4.73
CA ALA A 24 17.01 52.71 -5.65
C ALA A 24 17.66 51.51 -6.38
N CYS A 25 17.30 51.35 -7.65
CA CYS A 25 18.25 50.92 -8.66
C CYS A 25 19.39 51.95 -8.72
N SER A 26 20.65 51.50 -8.68
CA SER A 26 21.73 52.05 -9.51
C SER A 26 23.07 51.37 -9.17
N ASP A 27 23.61 50.70 -10.18
CA ASP A 27 24.99 50.76 -10.65
C ASP A 27 26.14 50.86 -9.64
N SER A 28 26.97 49.81 -9.63
CA SER A 28 28.41 50.01 -9.85
C SER A 28 29.05 48.77 -10.51
N PRO A 29 29.99 48.97 -11.45
CA PRO A 29 30.43 47.96 -12.40
C PRO A 29 31.62 47.17 -11.86
N SER A 30 31.50 45.85 -11.71
CA SER A 30 32.66 44.98 -11.60
C SER A 30 33.04 44.46 -12.99
N ASN A 31 34.01 45.14 -13.62
CA ASN A 31 34.73 44.63 -14.78
C ASN A 31 35.51 43.37 -14.39
N ALA A 32 34.93 42.21 -14.66
CA ALA A 32 35.68 40.99 -14.95
C ALA A 32 35.35 40.63 -16.41
N PRO A 33 36.36 40.33 -17.26
CA PRO A 33 36.07 39.96 -18.63
C PRO A 33 35.28 38.64 -18.61
N GLY A 34 34.03 38.70 -19.03
CA GLY A 34 33.23 37.52 -19.31
C GLY A 34 33.93 36.68 -20.37
N PRO A 35 33.84 35.34 -20.31
CA PRO A 35 34.36 34.49 -21.37
C PRO A 35 33.66 34.91 -22.66
N THR A 36 34.46 35.42 -23.58
CA THR A 36 34.03 35.89 -24.90
C THR A 36 33.34 34.77 -25.64
N ASP A 37 32.21 35.14 -26.24
CA ASP A 37 31.49 34.43 -27.29
C ASP A 37 32.48 33.85 -28.32
N ALA A 38 32.77 32.57 -28.20
CA ALA A 38 33.29 31.77 -29.28
C ALA A 38 32.14 30.89 -29.73
N GLY A 39 31.43 31.34 -30.76
CA GLY A 39 30.62 30.47 -31.59
C GLY A 39 31.51 29.35 -32.13
N VAL A 40 31.54 28.24 -31.41
CA VAL A 40 32.12 26.99 -31.91
C VAL A 40 30.96 26.26 -32.57
N GLY A 41 30.85 26.45 -33.88
CA GLY A 41 30.36 25.35 -34.72
C GLY A 41 31.26 24.16 -34.43
N ARG A 42 30.78 23.21 -33.61
CA ARG A 42 31.49 21.96 -33.35
C ARG A 42 31.44 21.11 -34.61
N THR A 43 32.40 21.32 -35.48
CA THR A 43 32.87 20.31 -36.42
C THR A 43 33.49 19.17 -35.60
N GLU A 44 32.98 17.95 -35.81
CA GLU A 44 33.52 16.63 -35.47
C GLU A 44 34.91 16.55 -34.80
N ALA A 45 35.02 16.98 -33.54
CA ALA A 45 35.98 16.36 -32.62
C ALA A 45 35.30 15.08 -32.11
N GLY A 46 35.79 13.91 -32.54
CA GLY A 46 35.18 12.61 -32.24
C GLY A 46 34.87 12.46 -30.74
N ASN A 47 33.68 11.94 -30.41
CA ASN A 47 33.35 11.54 -29.04
C ASN A 47 34.49 10.62 -28.55
N PRO A 48 35.20 10.90 -27.44
CA PRO A 48 36.30 10.04 -27.00
C PRO A 48 35.87 8.60 -26.71
N LEU A 49 34.57 8.36 -26.52
CA LEU A 49 33.97 7.03 -26.35
C LEU A 49 33.65 6.33 -27.68
N CYS A 50 33.81 7.01 -28.82
CA CYS A 50 33.65 6.48 -30.16
C CYS A 50 34.91 6.78 -31.01
N VAL A 51 35.74 5.77 -31.22
CA VAL A 51 36.97 5.87 -32.01
C VAL A 51 36.78 5.06 -33.28
N ASP A 52 36.94 5.70 -34.45
CA ASP A 52 36.77 5.08 -35.77
C ASP A 52 35.43 4.33 -35.96
N GLY A 53 34.35 4.89 -35.41
CA GLY A 53 33.00 4.30 -35.50
C GLY A 53 32.79 3.09 -34.59
N LYS A 54 33.74 2.80 -33.68
CA LYS A 54 33.64 1.72 -32.69
C LYS A 54 33.59 2.28 -31.27
N SER A 55 32.82 1.61 -30.42
CA SER A 55 32.78 1.90 -28.99
C SER A 55 34.16 1.67 -28.36
N ALA A 56 34.59 2.59 -27.51
CA ALA A 56 35.78 2.44 -26.66
C ALA A 56 35.54 1.53 -25.43
N GLY A 57 34.34 0.95 -25.29
CA GLY A 57 33.89 0.20 -24.12
C GLY A 57 33.10 1.06 -23.13
N TYR A 58 32.34 0.41 -22.25
CA TYR A 58 31.52 1.10 -21.25
C TYR A 58 32.39 2.00 -20.37
N PRO A 59 32.03 3.28 -20.17
CA PRO A 59 32.85 4.20 -19.39
C PRO A 59 32.94 3.77 -17.93
N ALA A 60 34.12 3.96 -17.31
CA ALA A 60 34.30 3.63 -15.90
C ALA A 60 33.35 4.46 -15.03
N ALA A 61 32.49 3.77 -14.27
CA ALA A 61 31.62 4.41 -13.29
C ALA A 61 32.43 4.89 -12.07
N LYS A 62 32.00 5.99 -11.48
CA LYS A 62 32.55 6.46 -10.21
C LYS A 62 31.97 5.66 -9.04
N ALA A 63 32.66 5.69 -7.90
CA ALA A 63 32.29 4.90 -6.72
C ALA A 63 30.89 5.23 -6.16
N GLN A 64 30.42 6.46 -6.36
CA GLN A 64 29.07 6.91 -6.01
C GLN A 64 28.53 7.71 -7.18
N PRO A 65 27.63 7.14 -7.98
CA PRO A 65 27.14 7.81 -9.19
C PRO A 65 26.16 8.93 -8.81
N GLU A 66 26.51 10.16 -9.13
CA GLU A 66 25.68 11.35 -8.92
C GLU A 66 25.10 11.88 -10.24
N LEU A 67 24.27 12.92 -10.16
CA LEU A 67 23.87 13.69 -11.35
C LEU A 67 25.10 14.18 -12.09
N MET A 68 25.04 14.10 -13.42
CA MET A 68 26.14 14.43 -14.32
C MET A 68 27.36 13.53 -14.11
N GLU A 69 27.18 12.30 -13.63
CA GLU A 69 28.20 11.26 -13.58
C GLU A 69 27.74 9.98 -14.28
N THR A 70 28.69 9.13 -14.64
CA THR A 70 28.44 7.85 -15.31
C THR A 70 27.73 6.86 -14.39
N SER A 71 26.60 6.32 -14.85
CA SER A 71 25.87 5.26 -14.17
C SER A 71 26.72 3.99 -14.01
N PRO A 72 26.62 3.28 -12.87
CA PRO A 72 27.23 1.96 -12.71
C PRO A 72 26.70 1.00 -13.79
N ASP A 73 27.56 0.11 -14.26
CA ASP A 73 27.14 -0.94 -15.20
C ASP A 73 26.42 -2.05 -14.41
N LEU A 74 25.11 -1.88 -14.27
CA LEU A 74 24.25 -2.82 -13.55
C LEU A 74 23.63 -3.81 -14.54
N THR A 75 23.47 -5.06 -14.10
CA THR A 75 22.74 -6.11 -14.83
C THR A 75 21.53 -6.56 -14.03
N PHE A 76 20.38 -6.58 -14.70
CA PHE A 76 19.10 -7.00 -14.15
C PHE A 76 18.62 -8.30 -14.82
N GLN A 77 17.75 -9.05 -14.14
CA GLN A 77 17.15 -10.26 -14.71
C GLN A 77 15.87 -9.88 -15.44
N GLY A 78 15.89 -9.94 -16.77
CA GLY A 78 14.75 -9.64 -17.64
C GLY A 78 13.92 -10.87 -18.01
N ALA A 79 12.76 -10.62 -18.62
CA ALA A 79 11.87 -11.69 -19.08
C ALA A 79 12.50 -12.56 -20.18
N ASP A 80 13.32 -11.93 -21.03
CA ASP A 80 13.94 -12.55 -22.20
C ASP A 80 15.45 -12.85 -21.99
N GLY A 81 15.93 -12.73 -20.76
CA GLY A 81 17.33 -12.89 -20.37
C GLY A 81 17.86 -11.70 -19.55
N PRO A 82 19.14 -11.75 -19.13
CA PRO A 82 19.78 -10.63 -18.44
C PRO A 82 19.78 -9.36 -19.32
N ILE A 83 19.57 -8.21 -18.70
CA ILE A 83 19.58 -6.89 -19.34
C ILE A 83 20.60 -6.02 -18.59
N ALA A 84 21.64 -5.56 -19.26
CA ALA A 84 22.65 -4.69 -18.68
C ALA A 84 22.45 -3.24 -19.12
N LEU A 85 22.83 -2.27 -18.28
CA LEU A 85 22.80 -0.86 -18.68
C LEU A 85 23.74 -0.60 -19.87
N HIS A 86 24.86 -1.33 -19.99
CA HIS A 86 25.71 -1.24 -21.18
C HIS A 86 25.04 -1.66 -22.48
N ASP A 87 23.94 -2.42 -22.47
CA ASP A 87 23.22 -2.78 -23.70
C ASP A 87 22.60 -1.55 -24.40
N TYR A 88 22.40 -0.47 -23.65
CA TYR A 88 21.89 0.81 -24.13
C TYR A 88 23.01 1.81 -24.45
N PHE A 89 24.28 1.39 -24.36
CA PHE A 89 25.42 2.28 -24.60
C PHE A 89 25.68 2.45 -26.10
N GLU A 90 25.35 3.63 -26.62
CA GLU A 90 25.41 3.98 -28.04
C GLU A 90 26.40 5.14 -28.31
N PRO A 91 27.70 5.04 -27.95
CA PRO A 91 28.62 6.18 -27.97
C PRO A 91 28.82 6.81 -29.36
N CYS A 92 28.66 5.99 -30.41
CA CYS A 92 28.81 6.38 -31.80
C CYS A 92 27.51 6.89 -32.44
N ALA A 93 26.39 6.93 -31.70
CA ALA A 93 25.16 7.48 -32.24
C ALA A 93 25.35 8.94 -32.66
N ALA A 94 24.76 9.30 -33.81
CA ALA A 94 24.84 10.67 -34.35
C ALA A 94 24.19 11.71 -33.43
N ARG A 95 23.21 11.29 -32.60
CA ARG A 95 22.54 12.09 -31.58
C ARG A 95 22.33 11.25 -30.33
N SER A 96 22.37 11.87 -29.15
CA SER A 96 22.08 11.19 -27.88
C SER A 96 20.64 10.68 -27.84
N ARG A 97 20.38 9.55 -27.21
CA ARG A 97 19.03 9.21 -26.74
C ARG A 97 19.01 9.34 -25.22
N LEU A 98 17.83 9.36 -24.64
CA LEU A 98 17.67 9.17 -23.19
C LEU A 98 17.13 7.78 -22.93
N LEU A 99 17.87 6.99 -22.16
CA LEU A 99 17.35 5.82 -21.49
C LEU A 99 16.55 6.30 -20.26
N VAL A 100 15.27 5.96 -20.24
CA VAL A 100 14.35 6.19 -19.13
C VAL A 100 14.26 4.90 -18.34
N VAL A 101 14.94 4.85 -17.19
CA VAL A 101 14.86 3.71 -16.26
C VAL A 101 13.80 4.04 -15.23
N ARG A 102 12.68 3.32 -15.23
CA ARG A 102 11.59 3.50 -14.25
C ARG A 102 11.59 2.33 -13.28
N VAL A 103 11.78 2.64 -12.01
CA VAL A 103 11.70 1.71 -10.89
C VAL A 103 10.32 1.83 -10.24
N GLY A 104 9.63 0.70 -10.10
CA GLY A 104 8.30 0.65 -9.50
C GLY A 104 8.00 -0.68 -8.83
N ALA A 105 6.82 -0.75 -8.19
CA ALA A 105 6.32 -1.96 -7.58
C ALA A 105 4.86 -2.21 -7.99
N ALA A 106 4.45 -3.48 -8.05
CA ALA A 106 3.11 -3.84 -8.51
C ALA A 106 2.00 -3.52 -7.49
N TRP A 107 2.36 -3.19 -6.25
CA TRP A 107 1.43 -2.72 -5.20
C TRP A 107 1.28 -1.19 -5.16
N CYS A 108 2.17 -0.44 -5.83
CA CYS A 108 2.30 1.00 -5.68
C CYS A 108 1.32 1.74 -6.61
N GLY A 109 0.42 2.55 -6.04
CA GLY A 109 -0.66 3.20 -6.79
C GLY A 109 -0.18 4.17 -7.87
N THR A 110 0.74 5.06 -7.51
CA THR A 110 1.41 5.99 -8.42
C THR A 110 2.15 5.25 -9.53
N CYS A 111 2.85 4.17 -9.20
CA CYS A 111 3.52 3.31 -10.17
C CYS A 111 2.53 2.76 -11.21
N LEU A 112 1.39 2.23 -10.75
CA LEU A 112 0.35 1.69 -11.63
C LEU A 112 -0.26 2.76 -12.54
N TRP A 113 -0.41 4.00 -12.07
CA TRP A 113 -0.80 5.11 -12.95
C TRP A 113 0.24 5.33 -14.04
N HIS A 114 1.52 5.46 -13.68
CA HIS A 114 2.61 5.67 -14.64
C HIS A 114 2.72 4.54 -15.65
N LEU A 115 2.58 3.27 -15.24
CA LEU A 115 2.62 2.12 -16.15
C LEU A 115 1.50 2.18 -17.21
N LYS A 116 0.30 2.65 -16.83
CA LYS A 116 -0.86 2.81 -17.75
C LYS A 116 -0.77 4.01 -18.69
N HIS A 117 0.22 4.89 -18.52
CA HIS A 117 0.40 6.13 -19.30
C HIS A 117 1.81 6.22 -19.92
N THR A 118 2.49 5.09 -20.10
CA THR A 118 3.79 5.07 -20.79
C THR A 118 3.65 5.45 -22.26
N ALA A 119 2.54 5.08 -22.91
CA ALA A 119 2.30 5.44 -24.30
C ALA A 119 2.19 6.96 -24.51
N ASP A 120 1.72 7.73 -23.52
CA ASP A 120 1.57 9.19 -23.65
C ASP A 120 2.92 9.87 -23.82
N THR A 121 3.91 9.49 -23.00
CA THR A 121 5.28 10.01 -23.13
C THR A 121 5.92 9.53 -24.44
N LYS A 122 5.68 8.28 -24.85
CA LYS A 122 6.23 7.73 -26.10
C LYS A 122 5.66 8.36 -27.38
N LYS A 123 4.42 8.83 -27.34
CA LYS A 123 3.74 9.50 -28.47
C LYS A 123 4.00 11.01 -28.51
N SER A 124 4.60 11.56 -27.46
CA SER A 124 4.97 12.97 -27.38
C SER A 124 6.08 13.33 -28.38
N SER A 125 6.36 14.63 -28.51
CA SER A 125 7.42 15.15 -29.38
C SER A 125 8.83 14.66 -29.04
N VAL A 126 9.05 14.18 -27.81
CA VAL A 126 10.35 13.66 -27.35
C VAL A 126 10.46 12.14 -27.45
N GLY A 127 9.35 11.44 -27.73
CA GLY A 127 9.23 9.99 -27.60
C GLY A 127 10.20 9.18 -28.46
N GLU A 128 10.46 9.61 -29.70
CA GLU A 128 11.40 8.93 -30.61
C GLU A 128 12.85 8.93 -30.10
N ARG A 129 13.19 9.84 -29.16
CA ARG A 129 14.51 9.95 -28.54
C ARG A 129 14.64 9.15 -27.25
N LEU A 130 13.63 8.35 -26.89
CA LEU A 130 13.61 7.58 -25.65
C LEU A 130 13.85 6.08 -25.89
N GLN A 131 14.43 5.43 -24.88
CA GLN A 131 14.44 3.98 -24.69
C GLN A 131 13.97 3.71 -23.27
N TRP A 132 13.19 2.64 -23.05
CA TRP A 132 12.59 2.37 -21.75
C TRP A 132 13.08 1.07 -21.14
N LEU A 133 13.45 1.14 -19.86
CA LEU A 133 13.71 0.00 -19.00
C LEU A 133 12.84 0.10 -17.74
N ASP A 134 11.87 -0.79 -17.62
CA ASP A 134 11.02 -0.90 -16.44
C ASP A 134 11.58 -1.92 -15.46
N LEU A 135 11.91 -1.48 -14.25
CA LEU A 135 12.43 -2.31 -13.17
C LEU A 135 11.37 -2.54 -12.10
N GLN A 136 11.02 -3.80 -11.88
CA GLN A 136 10.09 -4.21 -10.83
C GLN A 136 10.85 -4.53 -9.54
N LEU A 137 10.56 -3.81 -8.47
CA LEU A 137 11.11 -4.07 -7.13
C LEU A 137 10.38 -5.22 -6.43
N ALA A 138 9.05 -5.16 -6.45
CA ALA A 138 8.20 -6.05 -5.67
C ALA A 138 6.92 -6.41 -6.42
N ASN A 139 6.37 -7.59 -6.10
CA ASN A 139 5.08 -8.06 -6.60
C ASN A 139 3.91 -7.39 -5.85
N ARG A 140 2.67 -7.84 -6.09
CA ARG A 140 1.46 -7.20 -5.53
C ARG A 140 1.31 -7.34 -4.01
N ASP A 141 2.02 -8.27 -3.37
CA ASP A 141 1.99 -8.50 -1.93
C ASP A 141 3.16 -7.82 -1.19
N ASN A 142 3.96 -7.03 -1.92
CA ASN A 142 5.20 -6.41 -1.46
C ASN A 142 6.37 -7.40 -1.23
N GLU A 143 6.29 -8.55 -1.87
CA GLU A 143 7.37 -9.53 -1.92
C GLU A 143 8.43 -9.13 -2.95
N PRO A 144 9.74 -9.35 -2.70
CA PRO A 144 10.78 -9.19 -3.69
C PRO A 144 10.42 -9.86 -5.02
N ALA A 145 10.46 -9.07 -6.10
CA ALA A 145 10.05 -9.54 -7.43
C ALA A 145 11.02 -10.58 -7.99
N THR A 146 10.46 -11.54 -8.73
CA THR A 146 11.18 -12.59 -9.43
C THR A 146 10.85 -12.53 -10.92
N VAL A 147 11.63 -13.22 -11.76
CA VAL A 147 11.36 -13.30 -13.21
C VAL A 147 9.95 -13.85 -13.50
N ALA A 148 9.39 -14.67 -12.61
CA ALA A 148 8.02 -15.18 -12.73
C ALA A 148 6.94 -14.11 -12.60
N ASP A 149 7.24 -12.96 -11.98
CA ASP A 149 6.32 -11.83 -11.84
C ASP A 149 6.27 -10.94 -13.10
N LEU A 150 7.31 -10.99 -13.94
CA LEU A 150 7.48 -10.10 -15.09
C LEU A 150 6.36 -10.18 -16.14
N PRO A 151 5.78 -11.35 -16.48
CA PRO A 151 4.65 -11.38 -17.42
C PRO A 151 3.44 -10.58 -16.91
N ALA A 152 3.12 -10.70 -15.62
CA ALA A 152 2.03 -9.96 -15.01
C ALA A 152 2.35 -8.46 -14.91
N TYR A 153 3.59 -8.11 -14.56
CA TYR A 153 4.02 -6.72 -14.49
C TYR A 153 4.06 -6.03 -15.86
N ARG A 154 4.59 -6.70 -16.89
CA ARG A 154 4.61 -6.23 -18.28
C ARG A 154 3.20 -5.95 -18.81
N ALA A 155 2.22 -6.75 -18.41
CA ALA A 155 0.81 -6.57 -18.79
C ALA A 155 0.15 -5.33 -18.16
N LEU A 156 0.75 -4.73 -17.13
CA LEU A 156 0.28 -3.47 -16.53
C LEU A 156 0.73 -2.24 -17.33
N ILE A 157 1.70 -2.41 -18.24
CA ILE A 157 2.31 -1.34 -19.02
C ILE A 157 1.54 -1.22 -20.35
N ASP A 158 1.05 -0.03 -20.66
CA ASP A 158 0.26 0.21 -21.88
C ASP A 158 1.11 0.15 -23.18
N ALA A 159 2.40 0.48 -23.07
CA ALA A 159 3.39 0.39 -24.15
C ALA A 159 4.72 -0.19 -23.64
N PRO A 160 4.80 -1.50 -23.33
CA PRO A 160 5.99 -2.11 -22.74
C PRO A 160 7.16 -2.20 -23.72
N GLU A 161 8.37 -1.91 -23.23
CA GLU A 161 9.64 -2.25 -23.90
C GLU A 161 10.39 -3.31 -23.08
N ALA A 162 11.56 -2.99 -22.53
CA ALA A 162 12.33 -3.88 -21.68
C ALA A 162 11.79 -3.85 -20.25
N VAL A 163 11.64 -5.04 -19.67
CA VAL A 163 11.17 -5.21 -18.29
C VAL A 163 12.10 -6.20 -17.58
N ALA A 164 12.55 -5.83 -16.39
CA ALA A 164 13.40 -6.65 -15.54
C ALA A 164 13.06 -6.48 -14.06
N VAL A 165 13.61 -7.36 -13.21
CA VAL A 165 13.47 -7.25 -11.76
C VAL A 165 14.70 -6.60 -11.13
N ASP A 166 14.46 -5.80 -10.09
CA ASP A 166 15.51 -5.24 -9.22
C ASP A 166 15.12 -5.41 -7.73
N PRO A 167 14.97 -6.66 -7.23
CA PRO A 167 14.44 -6.92 -5.89
C PRO A 167 15.37 -6.43 -4.76
N ALA A 168 16.66 -6.23 -5.06
CA ALA A 168 17.64 -5.67 -4.12
C ALA A 168 17.74 -4.13 -4.24
N PHE A 169 16.91 -3.53 -5.09
CA PHE A 169 16.89 -2.11 -5.42
C PHE A 169 18.29 -1.56 -5.78
N GLN A 170 19.09 -2.27 -6.58
CA GLN A 170 20.46 -1.89 -6.95
C GLN A 170 20.55 -0.49 -7.57
N LEU A 171 19.51 -0.04 -8.27
CA LEU A 171 19.48 1.31 -8.85
C LEU A 171 19.40 2.43 -7.78
N HIS A 172 19.17 2.11 -6.50
CA HIS A 172 19.23 3.11 -5.42
C HIS A 172 20.57 3.86 -5.34
N SER A 173 21.63 3.29 -5.92
CA SER A 173 22.95 3.93 -5.98
C SER A 173 22.94 5.29 -6.68
N VAL A 174 21.96 5.56 -7.55
CA VAL A 174 21.74 6.84 -8.24
C VAL A 174 20.60 7.68 -7.62
N ASP A 175 20.06 7.26 -6.48
CA ASP A 175 18.97 7.92 -5.76
C ASP A 175 19.51 8.61 -4.48
N PRO A 176 19.74 9.94 -4.50
CA PRO A 176 20.36 10.63 -3.37
C PRO A 176 19.40 10.94 -2.22
N VAL A 177 18.09 10.75 -2.38
CA VAL A 177 17.09 11.21 -1.39
C VAL A 177 16.09 10.13 -0.95
N ARG A 178 15.95 9.03 -1.71
CA ARG A 178 14.96 7.96 -1.47
C ARG A 178 13.56 8.51 -1.28
N GLY A 179 13.01 9.05 -2.37
CA GLY A 179 11.64 9.57 -2.42
C GLY A 179 10.57 8.52 -2.77
N ALA A 180 9.36 9.00 -3.05
CA ALA A 180 8.24 8.16 -3.45
C ALA A 180 8.52 7.40 -4.77
N LEU A 181 7.86 6.25 -4.92
CA LEU A 181 7.78 5.52 -6.17
C LEU A 181 6.66 6.10 -7.08
N PRO A 182 6.78 5.98 -8.41
CA PRO A 182 7.92 5.41 -9.12
C PRO A 182 9.13 6.35 -9.10
N PHE A 183 10.32 5.76 -9.10
CA PHE A 183 11.59 6.47 -9.25
C PHE A 183 12.03 6.37 -10.71
N ILE A 184 12.29 7.50 -11.37
CA ILE A 184 12.69 7.56 -12.78
C ILE A 184 14.09 8.17 -12.88
N VAL A 185 14.97 7.51 -13.64
CA VAL A 185 16.31 7.99 -13.95
C VAL A 185 16.42 8.23 -15.46
N LEU A 186 16.95 9.38 -15.85
CA LEU A 186 17.24 9.73 -17.23
C LEU A 186 18.74 9.57 -17.46
N ILE A 187 19.16 8.72 -18.40
CA ILE A 187 20.56 8.43 -18.70
C ILE A 187 20.85 8.73 -20.17
N ASP A 188 21.92 9.49 -20.46
CA ASP A 188 22.36 9.71 -21.85
C ASP A 188 23.01 8.46 -22.41
N THR A 189 22.47 7.91 -23.49
CA THR A 189 22.96 6.65 -24.09
C THR A 189 24.36 6.75 -24.68
N ARG A 190 24.85 7.97 -24.99
CA ARG A 190 26.21 8.15 -25.58
C ARG A 190 27.33 8.17 -24.55
N THR A 191 27.02 8.52 -23.31
CA THR A 191 27.99 8.74 -22.24
C THR A 191 27.70 7.92 -21.00
N MET A 192 26.50 7.34 -20.92
CA MET A 192 25.91 6.71 -19.74
C MET A 192 25.85 7.62 -18.52
N MET A 193 25.93 8.94 -18.73
CA MET A 193 25.81 9.91 -17.65
C MET A 193 24.36 10.04 -17.21
N VAL A 194 24.15 10.00 -15.89
CA VAL A 194 22.86 10.31 -15.26
C VAL A 194 22.57 11.79 -15.47
N ARG A 195 21.50 12.08 -16.22
CA ARG A 195 21.06 13.43 -16.57
C ARG A 195 20.11 14.00 -15.54
N ASN A 196 19.20 13.16 -15.06
CA ASN A 196 18.19 13.54 -14.09
C ASN A 196 17.67 12.34 -13.32
N TYR A 197 17.03 12.62 -12.19
CA TYR A 197 16.22 11.65 -11.46
C TYR A 197 14.96 12.33 -10.93
N LEU A 198 13.86 11.59 -10.87
CA LEU A 198 12.53 12.10 -10.54
C LEU A 198 11.80 11.07 -9.67
N HIS A 199 11.09 11.55 -8.64
CA HIS A 199 10.21 10.73 -7.82
C HIS A 199 8.77 11.13 -8.09
N ASP A 200 7.94 10.17 -8.51
CA ASP A 200 6.54 10.35 -8.91
C ASP A 200 6.28 11.68 -9.66
N PRO A 201 6.98 11.93 -10.78
CA PRO A 201 6.81 13.19 -11.50
C PRO A 201 5.39 13.27 -12.07
N ASP A 202 4.82 14.47 -12.08
CA ASP A 202 3.61 14.70 -12.87
C ASP A 202 3.90 14.54 -14.38
N PRO A 203 2.88 14.31 -15.20
CA PRO A 203 3.10 13.97 -16.61
C PRO A 203 3.74 15.10 -17.41
N GLN A 204 3.38 16.36 -17.13
CA GLN A 204 3.96 17.51 -17.82
C GLN A 204 5.37 17.78 -17.33
N GLY A 205 5.61 17.64 -16.03
CA GLY A 205 6.94 17.72 -15.43
C GLY A 205 7.91 16.68 -15.99
N LEU A 206 7.46 15.44 -16.19
CA LEU A 206 8.27 14.39 -16.81
C LEU A 206 8.62 14.73 -18.26
N GLU A 207 7.63 15.04 -19.10
CA GLU A 207 7.86 15.36 -20.52
C GLU A 207 8.76 16.59 -20.66
N LEU A 208 8.51 17.64 -19.86
CA LEU A 208 9.33 18.84 -19.86
C LEU A 208 10.77 18.53 -19.46
N ARG A 209 10.98 17.75 -18.41
CA ARG A 209 12.33 17.43 -17.94
C ARG A 209 13.10 16.68 -19.01
N ILE A 210 12.47 15.71 -19.66
CA ILE A 210 13.03 14.98 -20.80
C ILE A 210 13.39 15.95 -21.93
N GLY A 211 12.48 16.86 -22.30
CA GLY A 211 12.72 17.85 -23.35
C GLY A 211 13.87 18.81 -23.03
N GLN A 212 14.01 19.23 -21.76
CA GLN A 212 15.12 20.04 -21.30
C GLN A 212 16.45 19.31 -21.40
N GLU A 213 16.53 18.05 -20.97
CA GLU A 213 17.76 17.27 -21.07
C GLU A 213 18.15 17.00 -22.53
N LEU A 214 17.19 16.66 -23.40
CA LEU A 214 17.46 16.49 -24.83
C LEU A 214 17.94 17.78 -25.48
N ALA A 215 17.35 18.94 -25.16
CA ALA A 215 17.80 20.22 -25.68
C ALA A 215 19.25 20.53 -25.23
N ILE A 216 19.60 20.27 -23.97
CA ILE A 216 20.97 20.43 -23.46
C ILE A 216 21.93 19.52 -24.22
N LEU A 217 21.59 18.25 -24.43
CA LEU A 217 22.41 17.28 -25.16
C LEU A 217 22.61 17.68 -26.63
N ASP A 218 21.61 18.34 -27.23
CA ASP A 218 21.66 18.84 -28.59
C ASP A 218 22.32 20.24 -28.68
N GLY A 219 22.81 20.80 -27.57
CA GLY A 219 23.43 22.14 -27.52
C GLY A 219 22.44 23.29 -27.76
N GLN A 220 21.15 23.03 -27.57
CA GLN A 220 20.06 23.97 -27.75
C GLN A 220 19.67 24.62 -26.42
N LYS A 221 19.00 25.77 -26.48
CA LYS A 221 18.42 26.41 -25.30
C LYS A 221 17.28 25.51 -24.77
N PRO A 222 17.28 25.16 -23.46
CA PRO A 222 16.20 24.37 -22.88
C PRO A 222 14.85 25.09 -23.02
N PRO A 223 13.75 24.37 -23.30
CA PRO A 223 12.42 24.95 -23.30
C PRO A 223 12.10 25.55 -21.92
N PRO A 224 11.37 26.68 -21.88
CA PRO A 224 10.94 27.29 -20.62
C PRO A 224 9.93 26.38 -19.91
N TYR A 225 9.82 26.56 -18.59
CA TYR A 225 8.77 25.91 -17.81
C TYR A 225 7.40 26.43 -18.27
N PRO A 226 6.47 25.55 -18.70
CA PRO A 226 5.13 25.95 -19.06
C PRO A 226 4.34 26.33 -17.79
N VAL A 227 3.19 26.99 -17.98
CA VAL A 227 2.22 27.13 -16.90
C VAL A 227 1.64 25.75 -16.62
N GLU A 228 1.89 25.23 -15.42
CA GLU A 228 1.39 23.93 -14.98
C GLU A 228 -0.14 23.90 -15.03
N ARG A 229 -0.69 22.89 -15.71
CA ARG A 229 -2.13 22.65 -15.68
C ARG A 229 -2.50 22.03 -14.34
N ARG A 230 -3.36 22.71 -13.59
CA ARG A 230 -3.93 22.20 -12.34
C ARG A 230 -5.43 21.96 -12.49
N PHE A 231 -5.89 20.86 -11.91
CA PHE A 231 -7.30 20.50 -11.79
C PHE A 231 -7.80 20.91 -10.42
N ASP A 232 -8.94 21.61 -10.39
CA ASP A 232 -9.47 22.24 -9.19
C ASP A 232 -8.39 23.04 -8.43
N GLU A 233 -7.55 23.74 -9.19
CA GLU A 233 -6.44 24.62 -8.74
C GLU A 233 -5.29 23.92 -7.99
N LEU A 234 -5.44 22.67 -7.57
CA LEU A 234 -4.48 21.97 -6.70
C LEU A 234 -3.77 20.82 -7.40
N PHE A 235 -4.50 19.98 -8.13
CA PHE A 235 -4.04 18.64 -8.51
C PHE A 235 -3.39 18.60 -9.89
N PHE A 236 -2.30 17.86 -10.03
CA PHE A 236 -1.77 17.48 -11.34
C PHE A 236 -2.62 16.40 -12.01
N GLN A 237 -2.44 16.18 -13.31
CA GLN A 237 -3.22 15.19 -14.08
C GLN A 237 -3.17 13.79 -13.46
N ASN A 238 -1.98 13.29 -13.11
CA ASN A 238 -1.82 11.97 -12.50
C ASN A 238 -2.58 11.83 -11.17
N GLN A 239 -2.52 12.87 -10.34
CA GLN A 239 -3.24 12.93 -9.07
C GLN A 239 -4.75 12.98 -9.33
N TRP A 240 -5.19 13.78 -10.30
CA TRP A 240 -6.58 13.89 -10.70
C TRP A 240 -7.15 12.55 -11.17
N ASP A 241 -6.43 11.81 -12.00
CA ASP A 241 -6.86 10.50 -12.48
C ASP A 241 -6.90 9.48 -11.34
N LEU A 242 -5.87 9.46 -10.47
CA LEU A 242 -5.85 8.61 -9.28
C LEU A 242 -7.03 8.88 -8.34
N LEU A 243 -7.46 10.15 -8.20
CA LEU A 243 -8.67 10.49 -7.44
C LEU A 243 -9.92 9.81 -8.01
N HIS A 244 -10.06 9.77 -9.33
CA HIS A 244 -11.22 9.14 -9.99
C HIS A 244 -11.18 7.60 -9.91
N ASP A 245 -9.99 7.02 -9.71
CA ASP A 245 -9.82 5.60 -9.40
C ASP A 245 -10.16 5.24 -7.93
N MET A 246 -10.32 6.25 -7.06
CA MET A 246 -10.71 6.07 -5.64
C MET A 246 -12.23 6.13 -5.41
N THR A 247 -13.04 5.86 -6.42
CA THR A 247 -14.50 5.79 -6.31
C THR A 247 -14.96 4.59 -5.48
N LEU A 248 -16.12 4.68 -4.82
CA LEU A 248 -16.68 3.57 -4.05
C LEU A 248 -16.79 2.31 -4.92
N PRO A 249 -16.34 1.14 -4.42
CA PRO A 249 -16.46 -0.08 -5.19
C PRO A 249 -17.93 -0.48 -5.29
N GLY A 250 -18.29 -1.06 -6.44
CA GLY A 250 -19.60 -1.68 -6.64
C GLY A 250 -19.73 -3.01 -5.91
N ALA A 251 -20.42 -3.97 -6.54
CA ALA A 251 -20.53 -5.32 -6.01
C ALA A 251 -19.15 -5.96 -5.74
N PRO A 252 -19.01 -6.77 -4.69
CA PRO A 252 -17.78 -7.53 -4.44
C PRO A 252 -17.40 -8.39 -5.64
N PRO A 253 -16.09 -8.65 -5.85
CA PRO A 253 -15.66 -9.56 -6.89
C PRO A 253 -16.29 -10.96 -6.68
N PRO A 254 -16.48 -11.75 -7.76
CA PRO A 254 -16.91 -13.14 -7.65
C PRO A 254 -15.96 -13.92 -6.74
N ASP A 255 -16.52 -14.78 -5.88
CA ASP A 255 -15.75 -15.68 -5.03
C ASP A 255 -15.84 -17.11 -5.61
N PRO A 256 -14.80 -17.59 -6.32
CA PRO A 256 -14.82 -18.93 -6.92
C PRO A 256 -14.79 -20.06 -5.87
N THR A 257 -14.47 -19.75 -4.61
CA THR A 257 -14.39 -20.75 -3.53
C THR A 257 -15.71 -20.87 -2.75
N ASN A 258 -16.66 -19.97 -2.98
CA ASN A 258 -17.95 -19.95 -2.29
C ASN A 258 -19.11 -19.90 -3.30
N ALA A 259 -19.69 -21.06 -3.62
CA ALA A 259 -20.80 -21.17 -4.55
C ALA A 259 -22.11 -20.48 -4.10
N VAL A 260 -22.23 -20.15 -2.81
CA VAL A 260 -23.40 -19.46 -2.23
C VAL A 260 -23.09 -18.01 -1.84
N ALA A 261 -21.96 -17.46 -2.32
CA ALA A 261 -21.46 -16.14 -1.93
C ALA A 261 -22.47 -15.01 -2.14
N ASP A 262 -23.32 -15.11 -3.16
CA ASP A 262 -24.32 -14.11 -3.52
C ASP A 262 -25.77 -14.66 -3.39
N ASP A 263 -25.96 -15.78 -2.67
CA ASP A 263 -27.28 -16.35 -2.39
C ASP A 263 -27.97 -15.60 -1.22
N PRO A 264 -29.14 -14.98 -1.43
CA PRO A 264 -29.88 -14.30 -0.36
C PRO A 264 -30.25 -15.19 0.84
N ALA A 265 -30.52 -16.48 0.61
CA ALA A 265 -30.82 -17.43 1.69
C ALA A 265 -29.56 -17.72 2.52
N ALA A 266 -28.39 -17.85 1.87
CA ALA A 266 -27.11 -17.99 2.56
C ALA A 266 -26.75 -16.74 3.37
N ALA A 267 -26.96 -15.54 2.81
CA ALA A 267 -26.76 -14.30 3.54
C ALA A 267 -27.71 -14.16 4.74
N THR A 268 -28.96 -14.60 4.61
CA THR A 268 -29.92 -14.62 5.73
C THR A 268 -29.47 -15.55 6.86
N LEU A 269 -29.02 -16.76 6.51
CA LEU A 269 -28.44 -17.71 7.47
C LEU A 269 -27.17 -17.13 8.10
N GLY A 270 -26.27 -16.57 7.29
CA GLY A 270 -25.04 -15.93 7.74
C GLY A 270 -25.28 -14.83 8.76
N LYS A 271 -26.26 -13.96 8.50
CA LYS A 271 -26.67 -12.90 9.44
C LYS A 271 -27.15 -13.45 10.77
N ALA A 272 -27.94 -14.53 10.74
CA ALA A 272 -28.39 -15.18 11.95
C ALA A 272 -27.20 -15.73 12.76
N LEU A 273 -26.29 -16.46 12.10
CA LEU A 273 -25.08 -17.01 12.72
C LEU A 273 -24.16 -15.92 13.29
N PHE A 274 -23.99 -14.80 12.57
CA PHE A 274 -23.12 -13.69 12.96
C PHE A 274 -23.48 -13.08 14.34
N SER A 275 -24.76 -13.12 14.70
CA SER A 275 -25.27 -12.60 15.97
C SER A 275 -25.56 -13.68 17.02
N ASP A 276 -25.30 -14.96 16.71
CA ASP A 276 -25.73 -16.08 17.54
C ASP A 276 -24.70 -16.42 18.63
N THR A 277 -24.98 -16.01 19.87
CA THR A 277 -24.10 -16.31 21.01
C THR A 277 -24.11 -17.78 21.42
N ARG A 278 -25.04 -18.60 20.91
CA ARG A 278 -25.09 -20.05 21.17
C ARG A 278 -23.98 -20.82 20.46
N LEU A 279 -23.29 -20.18 19.50
CA LEU A 279 -22.06 -20.71 18.89
C LEU A 279 -20.84 -20.57 19.80
N SER A 280 -20.94 -19.79 20.89
CA SER A 280 -19.93 -19.76 21.94
C SER A 280 -20.26 -20.75 23.06
N PRO A 281 -19.29 -21.55 23.56
CA PRO A 281 -19.47 -22.34 24.77
C PRO A 281 -19.86 -21.51 26.00
N SER A 282 -19.49 -20.22 26.02
CA SER A 282 -19.87 -19.29 27.08
C SER A 282 -21.32 -18.82 27.01
N GLY A 283 -21.97 -18.95 25.85
CA GLY A 283 -23.30 -18.40 25.56
C GLY A 283 -23.37 -16.87 25.47
N ARG A 284 -22.22 -16.16 25.53
CA ARG A 284 -22.17 -14.69 25.68
C ARG A 284 -21.57 -13.93 24.50
N VAL A 285 -20.82 -14.60 23.62
CA VAL A 285 -20.00 -13.96 22.58
C VAL A 285 -20.46 -14.41 21.19
N SER A 286 -20.53 -13.48 20.25
CA SER A 286 -20.79 -13.70 18.83
C SER A 286 -19.89 -12.79 17.98
N CYS A 287 -19.94 -12.88 16.65
CA CYS A 287 -19.21 -11.95 15.77
C CYS A 287 -19.63 -10.50 16.04
N ALA A 288 -20.93 -10.26 16.26
CA ALA A 288 -21.50 -8.95 16.57
C ALA A 288 -21.03 -8.37 17.92
N SER A 289 -20.43 -9.17 18.80
CA SER A 289 -19.86 -8.67 20.07
C SER A 289 -18.63 -7.80 19.86
N CYS A 290 -17.87 -8.03 18.78
CA CYS A 290 -16.69 -7.23 18.40
C CYS A 290 -16.96 -6.37 17.15
N HIS A 291 -17.88 -6.79 16.29
CA HIS A 291 -18.27 -6.10 15.07
C HIS A 291 -19.72 -5.59 15.18
N ASP A 292 -19.92 -4.57 16.01
CA ASP A 292 -21.25 -4.07 16.37
C ASP A 292 -21.91 -3.30 15.21
N PRO A 293 -23.05 -3.75 14.67
CA PRO A 293 -23.77 -3.05 13.60
C PRO A 293 -24.14 -1.60 13.97
N ALA A 294 -24.41 -1.32 15.26
CA ALA A 294 -24.71 0.03 15.74
C ALA A 294 -23.49 0.98 15.69
N LYS A 295 -22.28 0.41 15.62
CA LYS A 295 -21.00 1.12 15.45
C LYS A 295 -20.40 0.90 14.07
N SER A 296 -21.23 0.65 13.05
CA SER A 296 -20.76 0.37 11.68
C SER A 296 -19.79 -0.83 11.61
N PHE A 297 -20.05 -1.85 12.42
CA PHE A 297 -19.28 -3.10 12.53
C PHE A 297 -17.85 -2.93 13.05
N GLN A 298 -17.68 -1.98 13.98
CA GLN A 298 -16.43 -1.68 14.66
C GLN A 298 -16.56 -1.91 16.18
N ASP A 299 -15.44 -2.15 16.86
CA ASP A 299 -15.42 -2.44 18.30
C ASP A 299 -15.35 -1.15 19.15
N GLY A 300 -14.50 -0.21 18.73
CA GLY A 300 -14.28 1.07 19.40
C GLY A 300 -13.36 0.99 20.62
N VAL A 301 -12.59 -0.10 20.75
CA VAL A 301 -11.63 -0.33 21.85
C VAL A 301 -10.26 -0.78 21.30
N PRO A 302 -9.14 -0.59 22.04
CA PRO A 302 -7.79 -0.97 21.62
C PRO A 302 -7.68 -2.43 21.17
N GLN A 303 -7.94 -3.33 22.11
CA GLN A 303 -8.06 -4.76 21.89
C GLN A 303 -9.34 -5.23 22.53
N SER A 304 -10.09 -6.08 21.83
CA SER A 304 -11.37 -6.54 22.32
C SER A 304 -11.21 -7.33 23.62
N THR A 305 -12.06 -7.05 24.59
CA THR A 305 -12.23 -7.84 25.83
C THR A 305 -13.56 -8.57 25.83
N ALA A 306 -14.32 -8.54 24.72
CA ALA A 306 -15.63 -9.15 24.62
C ALA A 306 -15.55 -10.69 24.56
N GLY A 307 -14.43 -11.23 24.09
CA GLY A 307 -14.16 -12.67 24.02
C GLY A 307 -13.90 -13.33 25.38
N ILE A 308 -13.26 -14.50 25.36
CA ILE A 308 -12.83 -15.21 26.58
C ILE A 308 -11.69 -14.47 27.30
N SER A 309 -10.82 -13.78 26.56
CA SER A 309 -9.77 -12.93 27.12
C SER A 309 -9.40 -11.80 26.15
N THR A 310 -8.54 -10.88 26.59
CA THR A 310 -8.08 -9.77 25.74
C THR A 310 -7.28 -10.29 24.54
N VAL A 311 -7.70 -9.93 23.34
CA VAL A 311 -6.97 -10.25 22.11
C VAL A 311 -5.70 -9.40 21.95
N ASP A 312 -4.80 -9.81 21.05
CA ASP A 312 -3.51 -9.12 20.85
C ASP A 312 -3.55 -8.03 19.76
N ARG A 313 -4.66 -7.94 19.03
CA ARG A 313 -4.85 -7.01 17.91
C ARG A 313 -6.19 -6.30 18.00
N ASN A 314 -6.26 -5.13 17.38
CA ASN A 314 -7.49 -4.41 17.16
C ASN A 314 -8.40 -5.14 16.15
N SER A 315 -9.70 -5.13 16.39
CA SER A 315 -10.72 -5.71 15.51
C SER A 315 -10.80 -4.88 14.21
N PRO A 316 -10.41 -5.42 13.05
CA PRO A 316 -10.45 -4.65 11.80
C PRO A 316 -11.89 -4.34 11.36
N PRO A 317 -12.12 -3.29 10.56
CA PRO A 317 -13.42 -3.08 9.95
C PRO A 317 -13.75 -4.22 8.97
N ILE A 318 -15.00 -4.69 8.97
CA ILE A 318 -15.46 -5.78 8.09
C ILE A 318 -16.24 -5.31 6.86
N ALA A 319 -16.65 -4.03 6.83
CA ALA A 319 -17.21 -3.45 5.61
C ALA A 319 -16.14 -3.46 4.51
N LEU A 320 -16.52 -3.94 3.32
CA LEU A 320 -15.63 -4.17 2.18
C LEU A 320 -14.57 -5.27 2.41
N ALA A 321 -14.69 -6.12 3.43
CA ALA A 321 -13.81 -7.28 3.62
C ALA A 321 -13.90 -8.27 2.44
N ALA A 322 -15.08 -8.39 1.84
CA ALA A 322 -15.33 -9.19 0.63
C ALA A 322 -14.57 -8.75 -0.62
N HIS A 323 -14.05 -7.52 -0.64
CA HIS A 323 -13.21 -7.00 -1.72
C HIS A 323 -11.71 -7.20 -1.43
N ALA A 324 -11.34 -7.65 -0.24
CA ALA A 324 -9.94 -7.85 0.14
C ALA A 324 -9.39 -9.16 -0.43
N ARG A 325 -8.13 -9.12 -0.90
CA ARG A 325 -7.41 -10.35 -1.34
C ARG A 325 -6.98 -11.23 -0.18
N TRP A 326 -6.67 -10.60 0.95
CA TRP A 326 -6.18 -11.24 2.17
C TRP A 326 -7.02 -10.78 3.35
N GLN A 327 -7.28 -11.68 4.27
CA GLN A 327 -8.07 -11.44 5.47
C GLN A 327 -7.19 -11.43 6.73
N PHE A 328 -7.69 -10.83 7.81
CA PHE A 328 -6.89 -10.42 8.98
C PHE A 328 -5.78 -9.41 8.67
N TRP A 329 -5.12 -8.92 9.72
CA TRP A 329 -3.99 -7.98 9.61
C TRP A 329 -2.72 -8.61 9.01
N ASP A 330 -2.51 -9.92 9.16
CA ASP A 330 -1.33 -10.66 8.71
C ASP A 330 -1.59 -11.58 7.50
N GLY A 331 -2.81 -11.56 6.96
CA GLY A 331 -3.16 -12.35 5.78
C GLY A 331 -3.19 -13.87 6.03
N ARG A 332 -3.37 -14.33 7.27
CA ARG A 332 -3.42 -15.76 7.61
C ARG A 332 -4.66 -16.50 7.07
N ALA A 333 -5.58 -15.80 6.44
CA ALA A 333 -6.71 -16.36 5.70
C ALA A 333 -6.79 -15.73 4.31
N ASP A 334 -6.97 -16.56 3.31
CA ASP A 334 -6.99 -16.20 1.88
C ASP A 334 -8.40 -16.04 1.31
N THR A 335 -9.41 -16.37 2.09
CA THR A 335 -10.82 -16.26 1.73
C THR A 335 -11.62 -15.71 2.91
N LEU A 336 -12.71 -14.99 2.62
CA LEU A 336 -13.56 -14.42 3.66
C LEU A 336 -14.22 -15.49 4.52
N TRP A 337 -14.67 -16.59 3.90
CA TRP A 337 -15.30 -17.68 4.64
C TRP A 337 -14.29 -18.42 5.54
N MET A 338 -13.02 -18.54 5.15
CA MET A 338 -11.98 -19.08 6.03
C MET A 338 -11.73 -18.14 7.21
N GLN A 339 -11.69 -16.82 6.97
CA GLN A 339 -11.53 -15.84 8.04
C GLN A 339 -12.68 -15.93 9.06
N ALA A 340 -13.93 -16.03 8.59
CA ALA A 340 -15.11 -16.12 9.45
C ALA A 340 -15.06 -17.31 10.44
N LEU A 341 -14.32 -18.38 10.10
CA LEU A 341 -14.16 -19.56 10.94
C LEU A 341 -13.08 -19.41 12.01
N GLY A 342 -12.05 -18.60 11.75
CA GLY A 342 -10.92 -18.43 12.66
C GLY A 342 -11.34 -18.01 14.08
N PRO A 343 -12.15 -16.94 14.26
CA PRO A 343 -12.55 -16.47 15.58
C PRO A 343 -13.38 -17.47 16.38
N LEU A 344 -14.09 -18.38 15.72
CA LEU A 344 -14.85 -19.44 16.39
C LEU A 344 -13.91 -20.35 17.20
N GLU A 345 -12.76 -20.72 16.64
CA GLU A 345 -11.83 -21.68 17.26
C GLU A 345 -10.67 -21.02 18.01
N ASN A 346 -10.57 -19.69 18.00
CA ASN A 346 -9.53 -18.95 18.70
C ASN A 346 -9.81 -18.91 20.21
N ASP A 347 -8.82 -19.32 21.01
CA ASP A 347 -8.96 -19.49 22.46
C ASP A 347 -9.12 -18.16 23.22
N LYS A 348 -8.78 -17.02 22.63
CA LYS A 348 -9.00 -15.68 23.20
C LYS A 348 -10.35 -15.08 22.79
N GLU A 349 -10.89 -15.48 21.65
CA GLU A 349 -12.11 -14.90 21.07
C GLU A 349 -13.36 -15.69 21.50
N ILE A 350 -13.89 -16.59 20.66
CA ILE A 350 -15.11 -17.36 20.97
C ILE A 350 -14.79 -18.65 21.73
N ALA A 351 -13.58 -19.20 21.54
CA ALA A 351 -13.06 -20.43 22.14
C ALA A 351 -13.99 -21.65 22.01
N ALA A 352 -14.68 -21.77 20.88
CA ALA A 352 -15.40 -22.98 20.53
C ALA A 352 -14.43 -24.03 19.93
N SER A 353 -14.95 -25.25 19.79
CA SER A 353 -14.33 -26.26 18.94
C SER A 353 -15.20 -26.48 17.70
N ARG A 354 -14.61 -26.96 16.61
CA ARG A 354 -15.33 -27.29 15.37
C ARG A 354 -16.60 -28.09 15.60
N LEU A 355 -16.51 -29.20 16.34
CA LEU A 355 -17.66 -30.04 16.67
C LEU A 355 -18.73 -29.27 17.46
N PHE A 356 -18.34 -28.46 18.44
CA PHE A 356 -19.28 -27.67 19.22
C PHE A 356 -20.10 -26.73 18.31
N VAL A 357 -19.42 -25.99 17.44
CA VAL A 357 -20.07 -25.05 16.51
C VAL A 357 -21.02 -25.77 15.59
N VAL A 358 -20.58 -26.89 15.00
CA VAL A 358 -21.39 -27.67 14.05
C VAL A 358 -22.64 -28.23 14.74
N HIS A 359 -22.51 -28.81 15.94
CA HIS A 359 -23.66 -29.27 16.72
C HIS A 359 -24.61 -28.13 17.09
N ALA A 360 -24.10 -27.00 17.55
CA ALA A 360 -24.92 -25.84 17.92
C ALA A 360 -25.67 -25.28 16.70
N ALA A 361 -24.99 -25.11 15.58
CA ALA A 361 -25.57 -24.58 14.35
C ALA A 361 -26.63 -25.51 13.78
N LEU A 362 -26.40 -26.83 13.72
CA LEU A 362 -27.41 -27.76 13.19
C LEU A 362 -28.59 -27.94 14.15
N ARG A 363 -28.39 -27.86 15.46
CA ARG A 363 -29.50 -27.88 16.43
C ARG A 363 -30.45 -26.69 16.20
N ASP A 364 -29.90 -25.50 16.02
CA ASP A 364 -30.68 -24.26 16.05
C ASP A 364 -31.04 -23.71 14.66
N HIS A 365 -30.32 -24.13 13.61
CA HIS A 365 -30.46 -23.60 12.24
C HIS A 365 -30.55 -24.69 11.15
N ALA A 366 -30.82 -25.97 11.48
CA ALA A 366 -30.89 -27.05 10.49
C ALA A 366 -31.80 -26.76 9.28
N ALA A 367 -32.97 -26.16 9.49
CA ALA A 367 -33.89 -25.86 8.40
C ALA A 367 -33.31 -24.83 7.42
N ALA A 368 -32.72 -23.74 7.94
CA ALA A 368 -32.09 -22.72 7.12
C ALA A 368 -30.80 -23.24 6.46
N PHE A 369 -30.00 -24.03 7.18
CA PHE A 369 -28.84 -24.72 6.62
C PHE A 369 -29.25 -25.64 5.46
N GLY A 370 -30.28 -26.47 5.65
CA GLY A 370 -30.72 -27.41 4.63
C GLY A 370 -31.34 -26.74 3.40
N ALA A 371 -31.96 -25.57 3.57
CA ALA A 371 -32.47 -24.77 2.45
C ALA A 371 -31.33 -24.26 1.53
N VAL A 372 -30.15 -23.98 2.09
CA VAL A 372 -28.99 -23.45 1.35
C VAL A 372 -28.09 -24.57 0.82
N PHE A 373 -27.77 -25.54 1.68
CA PHE A 373 -26.74 -26.55 1.40
C PHE A 373 -27.29 -27.96 1.13
N GLY A 374 -28.60 -28.17 1.23
CA GLY A 374 -29.26 -29.44 0.96
C GLY A 374 -29.35 -30.36 2.18
N ALA A 375 -28.89 -31.60 2.07
CA ALA A 375 -29.07 -32.59 3.13
C ALA A 375 -28.31 -32.19 4.42
N VAL A 376 -29.02 -32.18 5.55
CA VAL A 376 -28.43 -31.96 6.88
C VAL A 376 -27.86 -33.29 7.39
N PRO A 377 -26.55 -33.40 7.69
CA PRO A 377 -25.97 -34.61 8.26
C PRO A 377 -26.55 -34.93 9.65
N ASP A 378 -26.80 -36.21 9.92
CA ASP A 378 -27.16 -36.66 11.26
C ASP A 378 -25.90 -36.86 12.11
N LEU A 379 -25.76 -36.01 13.14
CA LEU A 379 -24.64 -36.03 14.07
C LEU A 379 -25.04 -36.56 15.46
N SER A 380 -26.20 -37.22 15.58
CA SER A 380 -26.74 -37.64 16.89
C SER A 380 -25.94 -38.77 17.58
N ASP A 381 -25.15 -39.53 16.83
CA ASP A 381 -24.27 -40.57 17.38
C ASP A 381 -23.03 -39.95 18.04
N ALA A 382 -23.09 -39.75 19.35
CA ALA A 382 -22.02 -39.15 20.15
C ALA A 382 -20.71 -39.95 20.17
N ALA A 383 -20.73 -41.25 19.81
CA ALA A 383 -19.51 -42.04 19.70
C ALA A 383 -18.75 -41.72 18.40
N ARG A 384 -19.47 -41.32 17.35
CA ARG A 384 -18.90 -40.89 16.06
C ARG A 384 -18.64 -39.39 16.00
N PHE A 385 -19.53 -38.59 16.60
CA PHE A 385 -19.49 -37.13 16.60
C PHE A 385 -19.51 -36.62 18.05
N PRO A 386 -18.35 -36.60 18.74
CA PRO A 386 -18.26 -36.07 20.09
C PRO A 386 -18.83 -34.64 20.20
N ALA A 387 -19.24 -34.24 21.40
CA ALA A 387 -19.83 -32.92 21.61
C ALA A 387 -18.85 -31.75 21.36
N ALA A 388 -17.54 -32.01 21.47
CA ALA A 388 -16.49 -31.02 21.27
C ALA A 388 -15.21 -31.71 20.73
N GLY A 389 -14.41 -30.93 20.02
CA GLY A 389 -13.13 -31.33 19.42
C GLY A 389 -12.86 -30.58 18.11
N LYS A 390 -11.60 -30.24 17.88
CA LYS A 390 -11.07 -29.61 16.66
C LYS A 390 -9.76 -30.28 16.22
N PRO A 391 -9.27 -30.06 14.99
CA PRO A 391 -7.96 -30.56 14.57
C PRO A 391 -6.85 -30.29 15.61
N GLY A 392 -6.13 -31.34 15.98
CA GLY A 392 -5.15 -31.31 17.07
C GLY A 392 -5.63 -31.90 18.39
N ASP A 393 -6.95 -31.95 18.63
CA ASP A 393 -7.51 -32.54 19.85
C ASP A 393 -7.56 -34.08 19.78
N PRO A 394 -7.39 -34.79 20.92
CA PRO A 394 -7.54 -36.24 20.96
C PRO A 394 -8.92 -36.73 20.50
N ALA A 395 -9.99 -36.00 20.85
CA ALA A 395 -11.35 -36.35 20.46
C ALA A 395 -11.54 -36.30 18.94
N TRP A 396 -10.96 -35.29 18.28
CA TRP A 396 -10.97 -35.17 16.82
C TRP A 396 -10.15 -36.27 16.17
N GLN A 397 -8.92 -36.52 16.66
CA GLN A 397 -8.02 -37.54 16.12
C GLN A 397 -8.58 -38.97 16.25
N GLY A 398 -9.45 -39.21 17.24
CA GLY A 398 -10.13 -40.49 17.42
C GLY A 398 -11.28 -40.74 16.44
N MET A 399 -11.78 -39.72 15.73
CA MET A 399 -12.86 -39.85 14.76
C MET A 399 -12.38 -40.54 13.47
N GLN A 400 -13.31 -41.18 12.76
CA GLN A 400 -13.03 -41.69 11.43
C GLN A 400 -12.79 -40.54 10.44
N PRO A 401 -11.87 -40.67 9.46
CA PRO A 401 -11.63 -39.61 8.47
C PRO A 401 -12.88 -39.16 7.70
N ALA A 402 -13.83 -40.06 7.45
CA ALA A 402 -15.11 -39.72 6.82
C ALA A 402 -16.02 -38.87 7.73
N ASP A 403 -15.98 -39.10 9.04
CA ASP A 403 -16.73 -38.33 10.03
C ASP A 403 -16.10 -36.93 10.21
N GLN A 404 -14.76 -36.85 10.26
CA GLN A 404 -14.03 -35.57 10.24
C GLN A 404 -14.40 -34.75 9.00
N LYS A 405 -14.36 -35.35 7.81
CA LYS A 405 -14.76 -34.69 6.56
C LYS A 405 -16.21 -34.19 6.57
N THR A 406 -17.11 -34.93 7.21
CA THR A 406 -18.52 -34.51 7.35
C THR A 406 -18.62 -33.25 8.20
N VAL A 407 -17.94 -33.23 9.35
CA VAL A 407 -17.92 -32.08 10.26
C VAL A 407 -17.23 -30.87 9.60
N ASP A 408 -16.10 -31.08 8.93
CA ASP A 408 -15.40 -30.04 8.16
C ASP A 408 -16.30 -29.45 7.07
N GLY A 409 -17.03 -30.30 6.34
CA GLY A 409 -17.97 -29.85 5.31
C GLY A 409 -19.07 -28.94 5.86
N VAL A 410 -19.65 -29.29 7.01
CA VAL A 410 -20.65 -28.43 7.67
C VAL A 410 -19.98 -27.14 8.16
N PHE A 411 -18.84 -27.22 8.82
CA PHE A 411 -18.12 -26.06 9.35
C PHE A 411 -17.76 -25.06 8.24
N VAL A 412 -17.21 -25.54 7.12
CA VAL A 412 -16.93 -24.73 5.92
C VAL A 412 -18.19 -24.05 5.39
N ASN A 413 -19.31 -24.77 5.32
CA ASN A 413 -20.58 -24.20 4.86
C ASN A 413 -21.12 -23.10 5.79
N LEU A 414 -20.93 -23.22 7.11
CA LEU A 414 -21.27 -22.14 8.05
C LEU A 414 -20.42 -20.89 7.79
N GLY A 415 -19.11 -21.05 7.58
CA GLY A 415 -18.23 -19.94 7.20
C GLY A 415 -18.64 -19.29 5.89
N LYS A 416 -19.06 -20.08 4.90
CA LYS A 416 -19.56 -19.60 3.60
C LYS A 416 -20.86 -18.81 3.71
N ALA A 417 -21.76 -19.22 4.60
CA ALA A 417 -22.98 -18.45 4.89
C ALA A 417 -22.65 -17.12 5.57
N ILE A 418 -21.76 -17.10 6.57
CA ILE A 418 -21.29 -15.87 7.23
C ILE A 418 -20.63 -14.93 6.22
N ALA A 419 -19.75 -15.44 5.36
CA ALA A 419 -19.14 -14.65 4.30
C ALA A 419 -20.16 -14.10 3.30
N ALA A 420 -21.23 -14.85 2.97
CA ALA A 420 -22.31 -14.35 2.12
C ALA A 420 -23.07 -13.17 2.76
N TYR A 421 -23.21 -13.17 4.10
CA TYR A 421 -23.73 -12.01 4.83
C TYR A 421 -22.76 -10.83 4.81
N GLU A 422 -21.48 -11.05 5.13
CA GLU A 422 -20.48 -9.97 5.12
C GLU A 422 -20.32 -9.34 3.72
N ARG A 423 -20.57 -10.11 2.66
CA ARG A 423 -20.65 -9.63 1.26
C ARG A 423 -21.80 -8.66 1.01
N THR A 424 -22.81 -8.54 1.87
CA THR A 424 -23.87 -7.52 1.73
C THR A 424 -23.44 -6.17 2.30
N LEU A 425 -22.46 -6.14 3.20
CA LEU A 425 -22.02 -4.91 3.88
C LEU A 425 -21.41 -3.89 2.88
N ARG A 426 -21.92 -2.66 2.89
CA ARG A 426 -21.46 -1.54 2.05
C ARG A 426 -21.10 -0.33 2.91
N VAL A 427 -20.14 0.45 2.45
CA VAL A 427 -19.86 1.78 3.00
C VAL A 427 -20.77 2.80 2.32
N LYS A 428 -21.39 3.68 3.09
CA LYS A 428 -22.21 4.79 2.56
C LYS A 428 -21.33 5.79 1.80
N PRO A 429 -21.82 6.39 0.70
CA PRO A 429 -21.18 7.53 0.06
C PRO A 429 -20.87 8.67 1.03
N THR A 430 -19.68 9.23 0.87
CA THR A 430 -19.12 10.35 1.64
C THR A 430 -19.08 11.63 0.79
N LYS A 431 -18.65 12.76 1.39
CA LYS A 431 -18.41 13.99 0.60
C LYS A 431 -17.29 13.80 -0.43
N PHE A 432 -16.32 12.95 -0.14
CA PHE A 432 -15.27 12.61 -1.10
C PHE A 432 -15.87 11.93 -2.34
N ASP A 433 -16.83 11.02 -2.15
CA ASP A 433 -17.47 10.32 -3.26
C ASP A 433 -18.29 11.28 -4.14
N ALA A 434 -18.94 12.29 -3.55
CA ALA A 434 -19.61 13.35 -4.30
C ALA A 434 -18.61 14.23 -5.09
N TYR A 435 -17.46 14.54 -4.48
CA TYR A 435 -16.39 15.32 -5.10
C TYR A 435 -15.80 14.64 -6.33
N VAL A 436 -15.43 13.35 -6.22
CA VAL A 436 -14.91 12.58 -7.38
C VAL A 436 -15.98 12.26 -8.41
N ALA A 437 -17.27 12.36 -8.07
CA ALA A 437 -18.38 12.29 -9.02
C ALA A 437 -18.65 13.61 -9.76
N GLY A 438 -17.89 14.68 -9.47
CA GLY A 438 -17.93 15.96 -10.17
C GLY A 438 -18.53 17.14 -9.38
N ASP A 439 -19.03 16.92 -8.16
CA ASP A 439 -19.43 18.02 -7.28
C ASP A 439 -18.21 18.63 -6.59
N LEU A 440 -17.51 19.51 -7.29
CA LEU A 440 -16.31 20.19 -6.78
C LEU A 440 -16.59 21.07 -5.53
N SER A 441 -17.86 21.31 -5.18
CA SER A 441 -18.25 22.04 -3.98
C SER A 441 -18.48 21.15 -2.75
N ALA A 442 -18.46 19.82 -2.93
CA ALA A 442 -18.67 18.86 -1.85
C ALA A 442 -17.55 18.90 -0.79
N LEU A 443 -16.32 19.22 -1.19
CA LEU A 443 -15.19 19.47 -0.29
C LEU A 443 -14.96 20.97 -0.11
N ASP A 444 -14.72 21.38 1.13
CA ASP A 444 -14.24 22.73 1.42
C ASP A 444 -12.72 22.87 1.16
N ALA A 445 -12.20 24.10 1.31
CA ALA A 445 -10.79 24.39 1.04
C ALA A 445 -9.82 23.61 1.94
N ALA A 446 -10.16 23.38 3.21
CA ALA A 446 -9.31 22.63 4.13
C ALA A 446 -9.28 21.15 3.78
N GLN A 447 -10.43 20.59 3.37
CA GLN A 447 -10.56 19.20 2.92
C GLN A 447 -9.81 18.97 1.61
N LYS A 448 -9.91 19.89 0.64
CA LYS A 448 -9.15 19.83 -0.61
C LYS A 448 -7.65 19.95 -0.38
N PHE A 449 -7.23 20.85 0.51
CA PHE A 449 -5.82 20.98 0.88
C PHE A 449 -5.30 19.72 1.57
N GLY A 450 -6.07 19.12 2.50
CA GLY A 450 -5.69 17.87 3.14
C GLY A 450 -5.62 16.68 2.19
N LEU A 451 -6.49 16.66 1.16
CA LEU A 451 -6.43 15.69 0.08
C LEU A 451 -5.15 15.88 -0.75
N HIS A 452 -4.82 17.11 -1.11
CA HIS A 452 -3.54 17.40 -1.78
C HIS A 452 -2.33 17.01 -0.91
N ALA A 453 -2.35 17.30 0.39
CA ALA A 453 -1.34 16.88 1.35
C ALA A 453 -1.15 15.35 1.37
N PHE A 454 -2.24 14.59 1.30
CA PHE A 454 -2.21 13.13 1.22
C PHE A 454 -1.48 12.59 -0.01
N PHE A 455 -1.59 13.27 -1.15
CA PHE A 455 -0.83 12.93 -2.36
C PHE A 455 0.65 13.30 -2.22
N VAL A 456 0.96 14.55 -1.89
CA VAL A 456 2.35 15.04 -1.89
C VAL A 456 3.21 14.43 -0.79
N ASN A 457 2.59 13.97 0.30
CA ASN A 457 3.30 13.22 1.34
C ASN A 457 3.48 11.74 0.96
N GLY A 458 2.90 11.25 -0.14
CA GLY A 458 3.12 9.88 -0.62
C GLY A 458 2.23 8.80 0.00
N CYS A 459 1.16 9.17 0.72
CA CYS A 459 0.22 8.21 1.32
C CYS A 459 -0.48 7.35 0.25
N VAL A 460 -0.73 7.95 -0.91
CA VAL A 460 -1.37 7.30 -2.07
C VAL A 460 -0.56 6.15 -2.67
N GLN A 461 0.73 6.01 -2.35
CA GLN A 461 1.51 4.85 -2.80
C GLN A 461 0.89 3.53 -2.31
N CYS A 462 0.42 3.53 -1.05
CA CYS A 462 -0.19 2.35 -0.43
C CYS A 462 -1.72 2.49 -0.32
N HIS A 463 -2.21 3.68 -0.03
CA HIS A 463 -3.63 3.95 0.21
C HIS A 463 -4.32 4.53 -1.02
N TRP A 464 -4.51 3.71 -2.05
CA TRP A 464 -5.17 4.11 -3.28
C TRP A 464 -6.27 3.13 -3.72
N GLY A 465 -6.95 3.49 -4.79
CA GLY A 465 -7.99 2.70 -5.42
C GLY A 465 -9.29 2.71 -4.63
N PRO A 466 -10.28 1.89 -5.05
CA PRO A 466 -11.63 1.98 -4.51
C PRO A 466 -11.75 1.78 -3.01
N ARG A 467 -10.77 1.18 -2.33
CA ARG A 467 -10.79 0.97 -0.87
C ARG A 467 -9.71 1.76 -0.13
N PHE A 468 -8.94 2.61 -0.81
CA PHE A 468 -7.77 3.27 -0.22
C PHE A 468 -6.79 2.27 0.42
N THR A 469 -6.52 1.17 -0.30
CA THR A 469 -5.56 0.15 0.10
C THR A 469 -5.13 -0.67 -1.11
N ASN A 470 -3.85 -1.06 -1.14
CA ASN A 470 -3.30 -1.99 -2.10
C ASN A 470 -3.37 -3.47 -1.64
N ASP A 471 -3.89 -3.75 -0.44
CA ASP A 471 -3.89 -5.07 0.22
C ASP A 471 -2.51 -5.73 0.36
N ALA A 472 -1.42 -4.98 0.19
CA ALA A 472 -0.06 -5.48 0.35
C ALA A 472 0.39 -5.38 1.81
N PHE A 473 1.48 -6.07 2.16
CA PHE A 473 2.01 -6.10 3.52
C PHE A 473 3.22 -5.18 3.67
N HIS A 474 3.21 -4.32 4.67
CA HIS A 474 4.27 -3.34 4.90
C HIS A 474 4.73 -3.36 6.36
N PRO A 475 6.06 -3.45 6.61
CA PRO A 475 6.62 -3.26 7.94
C PRO A 475 6.73 -1.76 8.26
N ASP A 476 5.66 -1.20 8.84
CA ASP A 476 5.54 0.25 9.06
C ASP A 476 6.06 0.72 10.43
N GLY A 477 6.56 -0.20 11.25
CA GLY A 477 7.07 0.13 12.58
C GLY A 477 5.99 0.51 13.60
N TYR A 478 4.76 0.01 13.43
CA TYR A 478 3.64 0.32 14.32
C TYR A 478 3.72 -0.44 15.66
N PRO A 479 3.29 0.16 16.78
CA PRO A 479 3.29 -0.49 18.08
C PRO A 479 2.33 -1.69 18.16
N THR A 480 2.82 -2.79 18.73
CA THR A 480 2.06 -3.99 19.11
C THR A 480 0.88 -3.69 20.05
N GLY A 481 -0.17 -4.52 19.96
CA GLY A 481 -1.27 -4.58 20.93
C GLY A 481 -1.14 -5.76 21.91
N ARG A 482 -0.04 -6.52 21.83
CA ARG A 482 0.19 -7.68 22.69
C ARG A 482 0.33 -7.29 24.15
N GLN A 483 -0.27 -8.09 25.02
CA GLN A 483 -0.31 -7.83 26.45
C GLN A 483 1.06 -8.02 27.14
N ASP A 484 1.99 -8.74 26.51
CA ASP A 484 3.38 -8.87 26.98
C ASP A 484 4.29 -7.71 26.55
N GLY A 485 3.77 -6.78 25.75
CA GLY A 485 4.51 -5.62 25.23
C GLY A 485 5.55 -5.95 24.16
N LEU A 486 5.66 -7.22 23.73
CA LEU A 486 6.58 -7.63 22.69
C LEU A 486 5.99 -7.38 21.31
N ALA A 487 6.86 -7.11 20.34
CA ALA A 487 6.48 -6.92 18.95
C ALA A 487 5.67 -8.11 18.40
N ASP A 488 4.60 -7.79 17.68
CA ASP A 488 3.89 -8.76 16.86
C ASP A 488 4.68 -8.98 15.56
N ARG A 489 4.91 -10.26 15.23
CA ARG A 489 5.72 -10.65 14.07
C ARG A 489 4.95 -10.55 12.75
N GLY A 490 3.63 -10.39 12.78
CA GLY A 490 2.82 -10.05 11.62
C GLY A 490 2.80 -11.14 10.53
N ARG A 491 2.97 -10.70 9.27
CA ARG A 491 2.84 -11.53 8.06
C ARG A 491 3.71 -12.79 8.10
N ILE A 492 4.90 -12.73 8.69
CA ILE A 492 5.82 -13.89 8.72
C ILE A 492 5.18 -15.11 9.43
N ASP A 493 4.45 -14.87 10.52
CA ASP A 493 3.74 -15.92 11.25
C ASP A 493 2.39 -16.22 10.57
N GLY A 494 1.76 -15.21 9.95
CA GLY A 494 0.53 -15.36 9.17
C GLY A 494 0.68 -16.30 7.97
N ILE A 495 1.80 -16.24 7.25
CA ILE A 495 2.12 -17.17 6.15
C ILE A 495 2.22 -18.60 6.69
N GLY A 496 2.90 -18.81 7.83
CA GLY A 496 3.00 -20.13 8.44
C GLY A 496 1.64 -20.71 8.83
N GLN A 497 0.76 -19.87 9.39
CA GLN A 497 -0.61 -20.26 9.75
C GLN A 497 -1.46 -20.58 8.52
N LEU A 498 -1.36 -19.78 7.46
CA LEU A 498 -2.07 -20.03 6.21
C LEU A 498 -1.63 -21.35 5.57
N LEU A 499 -0.32 -21.55 5.38
CA LEU A 499 0.22 -22.76 4.75
C LEU A 499 0.02 -24.03 5.60
N GLY A 500 -0.14 -23.87 6.91
CA GLY A 500 -0.44 -24.96 7.84
C GLY A 500 -1.93 -25.29 7.96
N SER A 501 -2.82 -24.48 7.40
CA SER A 501 -4.26 -24.68 7.51
C SER A 501 -4.78 -25.64 6.44
N GLU A 502 -5.63 -26.57 6.87
CA GLU A 502 -6.38 -27.47 5.99
C GLU A 502 -7.51 -26.76 5.19
N LEU A 503 -7.82 -25.51 5.53
CA LEU A 503 -8.87 -24.71 4.89
C LEU A 503 -8.34 -23.78 3.79
N ALA A 504 -7.02 -23.55 3.74
CA ALA A 504 -6.41 -22.64 2.78
C ALA A 504 -6.44 -23.19 1.35
N GLN A 505 -6.54 -22.29 0.37
CA GLN A 505 -6.27 -22.61 -1.02
C GLN A 505 -4.77 -22.89 -1.22
N PRO A 506 -4.37 -23.62 -2.29
CA PRO A 506 -2.96 -23.81 -2.60
C PRO A 506 -2.27 -22.50 -3.01
N HIS A 507 -1.17 -22.15 -2.33
CA HIS A 507 -0.32 -20.98 -2.65
C HIS A 507 1.10 -21.42 -3.02
N PRO A 508 1.32 -21.98 -4.23
CA PRO A 508 2.64 -22.45 -4.64
C PRO A 508 3.63 -21.28 -4.69
N GLY A 509 4.78 -21.45 -4.02
CA GLY A 509 5.86 -20.44 -4.00
C GLY A 509 5.69 -19.35 -2.94
N LEU A 510 4.56 -19.31 -2.22
CA LEU A 510 4.44 -18.46 -1.03
C LEU A 510 5.34 -19.02 0.08
N VAL A 511 6.26 -18.18 0.57
CA VAL A 511 7.23 -18.54 1.61
C VAL A 511 7.48 -17.33 2.47
N ALA A 512 7.61 -17.53 3.78
CA ALA A 512 7.94 -16.47 4.72
C ALA A 512 9.39 -16.00 4.52
N ARG A 513 9.60 -14.69 4.48
CA ARG A 513 10.88 -14.03 4.23
C ARG A 513 11.19 -13.00 5.31
N PRO A 514 12.46 -12.54 5.44
CA PRO A 514 12.82 -11.52 6.42
C PRO A 514 12.00 -10.23 6.34
N ARG A 515 11.49 -9.87 5.15
CA ARG A 515 10.67 -8.67 4.93
C ARG A 515 9.25 -8.79 5.49
N ASP A 516 8.76 -10.01 5.71
CA ASP A 516 7.45 -10.26 6.32
C ASP A 516 7.44 -10.03 7.83
N LEU A 517 8.62 -9.98 8.45
CA LEU A 517 8.74 -9.77 9.89
C LEU A 517 8.24 -8.36 10.24
N GLY A 518 7.21 -8.28 11.06
CA GLY A 518 6.57 -7.02 11.46
C GLY A 518 5.70 -6.39 10.37
N ALA A 519 5.50 -7.06 9.23
CA ALA A 519 4.68 -6.54 8.14
C ALA A 519 3.19 -6.81 8.39
N PHE A 520 2.36 -5.81 8.12
CA PHE A 520 0.90 -5.89 8.22
C PHE A 520 0.24 -5.37 6.95
N LYS A 521 -0.95 -5.89 6.67
CA LYS A 521 -1.75 -5.48 5.52
C LYS A 521 -2.15 -4.03 5.66
N THR A 522 -1.97 -3.24 4.60
CA THR A 522 -2.48 -1.88 4.52
C THR A 522 -4.01 -1.89 4.73
N PRO A 523 -4.56 -1.26 5.78
CA PRO A 523 -6.00 -1.26 6.02
C PRO A 523 -6.72 -0.34 5.03
N THR A 524 -8.00 -0.62 4.76
CA THR A 524 -8.89 0.31 4.06
C THR A 524 -9.02 1.61 4.87
N LEU A 525 -9.01 2.76 4.20
CA LEU A 525 -9.30 4.06 4.83
C LEU A 525 -10.79 4.45 4.72
N ARG A 526 -11.63 3.60 4.12
CA ARG A 526 -13.08 3.84 4.15
C ARG A 526 -13.65 3.53 5.54
N GLY A 527 -14.43 4.45 6.09
CA GLY A 527 -15.01 4.31 7.44
C GLY A 527 -14.03 4.63 8.57
N LEU A 528 -12.93 5.34 8.26
CA LEU A 528 -11.76 5.50 9.14
C LEU A 528 -12.03 6.30 10.42
N ALA A 529 -12.56 7.53 10.39
CA ALA A 529 -12.53 8.37 11.60
C ALA A 529 -13.46 7.88 12.72
N ALA A 530 -14.36 6.94 12.42
CA ALA A 530 -15.19 6.26 13.43
C ALA A 530 -14.48 5.07 14.10
N SER A 531 -13.34 4.60 13.56
CA SER A 531 -12.68 3.34 13.94
C SER A 531 -11.56 3.49 14.94
N ALA A 532 -11.53 4.60 15.68
CA ALA A 532 -10.59 4.75 16.77
C ALA A 532 -10.81 3.65 17.82
N PRO A 533 -9.73 3.14 18.44
CA PRO A 533 -8.32 3.47 18.20
C PRO A 533 -7.70 2.70 17.01
N TYR A 534 -6.54 3.15 16.54
CA TYR A 534 -5.95 2.80 15.25
C TYR A 534 -4.70 1.90 15.34
N GLY A 535 -4.33 1.36 14.17
CA GLY A 535 -3.21 0.43 13.98
C GLY A 535 -3.58 -1.01 14.29
N HIS A 536 -2.75 -1.97 13.84
CA HIS A 536 -3.01 -3.39 14.09
C HIS A 536 -3.11 -3.73 15.59
N GLY A 537 -2.40 -2.98 16.44
CA GLY A 537 -2.46 -3.10 17.88
C GLY A 537 -3.53 -2.26 18.56
N GLY A 538 -4.20 -1.32 17.87
CA GLY A 538 -5.21 -0.43 18.49
C GLY A 538 -4.64 0.53 19.54
N THR A 539 -3.33 0.80 19.51
CA THR A 539 -2.63 1.58 20.54
C THR A 539 -2.52 3.06 20.22
N LEU A 540 -2.95 3.48 19.02
CA LEU A 540 -2.94 4.87 18.58
C LEU A 540 -4.33 5.48 18.78
N ALA A 541 -4.47 6.46 19.67
CA ALA A 541 -5.78 6.97 20.07
C ALA A 541 -6.43 7.83 18.98
N THR A 542 -5.63 8.52 18.17
CA THR A 542 -6.11 9.53 17.21
C THR A 542 -5.46 9.36 15.83
N LEU A 543 -6.10 9.91 14.79
CA LEU A 543 -5.50 9.95 13.45
C LEU A 543 -4.23 10.80 13.42
N GLN A 544 -4.15 11.81 14.29
CA GLN A 544 -2.93 12.59 14.51
C GLN A 544 -1.78 11.69 14.96
N ASP A 545 -2.02 10.72 15.83
CA ASP A 545 -0.99 9.79 16.27
C ASP A 545 -0.54 8.85 15.14
N VAL A 546 -1.47 8.39 14.30
CA VAL A 546 -1.18 7.60 13.08
C VAL A 546 -0.27 8.39 12.14
N VAL A 547 -0.66 9.62 11.79
CA VAL A 547 0.10 10.45 10.84
C VAL A 547 1.47 10.82 11.41
N ARG A 548 1.60 11.02 12.73
CA ARG A 548 2.90 11.27 13.37
C ARG A 548 3.85 10.07 13.32
N VAL A 549 3.32 8.85 13.45
CA VAL A 549 4.14 7.62 13.29
C VAL A 549 4.67 7.54 11.86
N TYR A 550 3.85 7.83 10.85
CA TYR A 550 4.33 7.94 9.46
C TYR A 550 5.39 9.02 9.30
N GLY A 551 5.18 10.23 9.84
CA GLY A 551 6.14 11.34 9.75
C GLY A 551 7.53 11.05 10.32
N THR A 552 7.69 10.01 11.17
CA THR A 552 9.00 9.55 11.68
C THR A 552 9.45 8.20 11.11
N ALA A 553 8.81 7.70 10.07
CA ALA A 553 9.03 6.37 9.50
C ALA A 553 8.91 5.23 10.53
N GLY A 554 7.83 5.23 11.31
CA GLY A 554 7.58 4.21 12.33
C GLY A 554 8.25 4.50 13.67
N LEU A 555 8.08 3.58 14.62
CA LEU A 555 8.86 3.56 15.86
C LEU A 555 10.32 3.17 15.57
N PRO A 556 11.29 3.62 16.39
CA PRO A 556 12.69 3.21 16.24
C PRO A 556 12.84 1.69 16.26
N ALA A 557 13.77 1.16 15.45
CA ALA A 557 14.04 -0.28 15.40
C ALA A 557 14.49 -0.89 16.74
N SER A 558 14.92 -0.07 17.69
CA SER A 558 15.26 -0.48 19.06
C SER A 558 14.06 -0.56 20.01
N ASP A 559 12.88 -0.08 19.61
CA ASP A 559 11.68 -0.12 20.43
C ASP A 559 11.13 -1.56 20.48
N PRO A 560 10.97 -2.17 21.67
CA PRO A 560 10.56 -3.57 21.79
C PRO A 560 9.14 -3.85 21.29
N ARG A 561 8.34 -2.82 21.04
CA ARG A 561 6.95 -2.92 20.56
C ARG A 561 6.85 -3.10 19.05
N THR A 562 7.96 -3.01 18.32
CA THR A 562 8.04 -3.20 16.87
C THR A 562 9.17 -4.15 16.48
N THR A 563 9.10 -4.71 15.28
CA THR A 563 10.12 -5.59 14.72
C THR A 563 10.14 -5.47 13.19
N GLY A 564 11.14 -6.08 12.55
CA GLY A 564 11.34 -5.99 11.11
C GLY A 564 12.20 -4.80 10.68
N VAL A 565 12.35 -4.65 9.37
CA VAL A 565 13.04 -3.52 8.75
C VAL A 565 11.99 -2.62 8.14
N THR A 566 11.88 -1.40 8.66
CA THR A 566 10.93 -0.40 8.16
C THR A 566 11.05 -0.23 6.65
N GLU A 567 9.90 -0.17 5.97
CA GLU A 567 9.84 0.03 4.52
C GLU A 567 10.52 1.35 4.11
N PRO A 568 11.57 1.35 3.27
CA PRO A 568 12.25 2.56 2.81
C PRO A 568 11.36 3.58 2.10
N TRP A 569 10.22 3.14 1.54
CA TRP A 569 9.28 3.99 0.80
C TRP A 569 8.25 4.68 1.68
N LEU A 570 8.33 4.51 3.01
CA LEU A 570 7.43 5.19 3.92
C LEU A 570 7.61 6.71 3.81
N PRO A 571 6.50 7.45 3.65
CA PRO A 571 6.48 8.89 3.76
C PRO A 571 7.28 9.42 4.95
N GLN A 572 8.10 10.44 4.72
CA GLN A 572 8.73 11.22 5.78
C GLN A 572 8.39 12.68 5.58
N PHE A 573 7.76 13.29 6.58
CA PHE A 573 7.36 14.70 6.51
C PHE A 573 7.42 15.33 7.90
N ALA A 574 7.63 16.65 7.91
CA ALA A 574 7.70 17.41 9.14
C ALA A 574 6.40 17.30 9.94
N ARG A 575 6.51 17.29 11.27
CA ARG A 575 5.33 17.25 12.18
C ARG A 575 4.33 18.38 11.90
N SER A 576 4.79 19.54 11.43
CA SER A 576 3.93 20.66 11.05
C SER A 576 2.96 20.33 9.91
N HIS A 577 3.26 19.33 9.08
CA HIS A 577 2.41 18.91 7.95
C HIS A 577 1.51 17.71 8.30
N ALA A 578 1.67 17.13 9.50
CA ALA A 578 0.87 15.97 9.91
C ALA A 578 -0.63 16.33 10.04
N ASP A 579 -0.91 17.55 10.51
CA ASP A 579 -2.28 17.97 10.76
C ASP A 579 -3.01 18.38 9.47
N ASP A 580 -2.27 18.66 8.39
CA ASP A 580 -2.82 19.13 7.13
C ASP A 580 -3.77 18.11 6.48
N MET A 581 -3.51 16.81 6.67
CA MET A 581 -4.30 15.74 6.05
C MET A 581 -5.58 15.38 6.81
N LEU A 582 -5.69 15.78 8.08
CA LEU A 582 -6.81 15.37 8.95
C LEU A 582 -8.18 15.78 8.42
N PRO A 583 -8.38 17.00 7.88
CA PRO A 583 -9.67 17.38 7.30
C PRO A 583 -10.12 16.43 6.19
N PHE A 584 -9.19 15.92 5.38
CA PHE A 584 -9.50 14.95 4.35
C PHE A 584 -9.81 13.57 4.94
N LEU A 585 -9.00 13.08 5.90
CA LEU A 585 -9.24 11.77 6.52
C LEU A 585 -10.59 11.71 7.23
N ASP A 586 -11.05 12.81 7.82
CA ASP A 586 -12.39 12.92 8.43
C ASP A 586 -13.52 12.73 7.40
N VAL A 587 -13.33 13.21 6.17
CA VAL A 587 -14.32 13.04 5.09
C VAL A 587 -14.52 11.57 4.71
N LEU A 588 -13.52 10.71 4.90
CA LEU A 588 -13.62 9.28 4.60
C LEU A 588 -14.49 8.51 5.63
N THR A 589 -15.02 9.21 6.63
CA THR A 589 -15.97 8.66 7.60
C THR A 589 -17.32 8.44 6.95
N GLY A 590 -17.65 7.17 6.74
CA GLY A 590 -18.96 6.73 6.26
C GLY A 590 -19.52 5.66 7.18
N GLY A 591 -20.84 5.69 7.41
CA GLY A 591 -21.52 4.58 8.06
C GLY A 591 -21.58 3.35 7.15
N VAL A 592 -21.90 2.20 7.73
CA VAL A 592 -22.11 0.95 6.98
C VAL A 592 -23.61 0.70 6.79
N THR A 593 -24.00 0.14 5.64
CA THR A 593 -25.34 -0.39 5.35
C THR A 593 -25.26 -1.86 5.01
N GLU A 594 -26.37 -2.54 5.22
CA GLU A 594 -26.59 -3.93 4.81
C GLU A 594 -27.34 -4.03 3.49
#